data_AF-A0A3C0QRW3-F1
#
_entry.id   AF-A0A3C0QRW3-F1
#
_cell.length_a   1.000
_cell.length_b   1.000
_cell.length_c   1.000
_cell.angle_alpha   90.00
_cell.angle_beta   90.00
_cell.angle_gamma   90.00
#
_symmetry.space_group_name_H-M   'P 1'
#
loop_
_entity.id
_entity.type
_entity.pdbx_description
1 polymer ?
#
loop_
_entity_poly.entity_id
_entity_poly.type
_entity_poly.pdbx_seq_one_letter_code
_entity_poly.pdbx_strand_id
1 'polypeptide(L)'
;MGLSSQYGNIGLNQKGNGFMKIKKMDIVLLILSIVLCAGIKLIFHACAPKEDGGWMACHWAEQAIFANGIILVLSAILRLFVKSSYKTGIAMAMTATAGITLLIPNVMIKLCMMKEMRCHSVMHPAVMVICILLVIACVADIWVHFTKEVNPSGGGKTA
;
A
#
# COMPACT_ATOMS: atom_id res chain seq x y z
N MET A 1 9.53 -31.85 -8.53
CA MET A 1 8.80 -30.97 -7.57
C MET A 1 9.84 -30.05 -6.93
N GLY A 2 10.12 -28.92 -7.59
CA GLY A 2 11.30 -28.07 -7.33
C GLY A 2 10.93 -26.76 -6.63
N LEU A 3 11.19 -26.68 -5.33
CA LEU A 3 10.87 -25.53 -4.47
C LEU A 3 12.12 -24.86 -3.85
N SER A 4 13.30 -25.04 -4.43
CA SER A 4 14.56 -24.63 -3.79
C SER A 4 15.38 -23.58 -4.56
N SER A 5 14.94 -23.13 -5.75
CA SER A 5 15.83 -22.43 -6.70
C SER A 5 15.47 -20.96 -7.00
N GLN A 6 14.84 -20.23 -6.08
CA GLN A 6 14.60 -18.78 -6.25
C GLN A 6 15.00 -17.91 -5.04
N TYR A 7 15.48 -18.49 -3.94
CA TYR A 7 15.93 -17.73 -2.75
C TYR A 7 17.45 -17.51 -2.68
N GLY A 8 18.17 -17.69 -3.79
CA GLY A 8 19.64 -17.75 -3.82
C GLY A 8 20.40 -16.46 -4.17
N ASN A 9 19.74 -15.31 -4.33
CA ASN A 9 20.45 -14.05 -4.66
C ASN A 9 19.83 -12.84 -3.92
N ILE A 10 19.85 -12.90 -2.59
CA ILE A 10 19.83 -11.70 -1.74
C ILE A 10 21.24 -11.09 -1.78
N GLY A 11 21.65 -10.70 -2.99
CA GLY A 11 22.90 -10.02 -3.27
C GLY A 11 22.68 -8.53 -3.04
N LEU A 12 23.18 -8.06 -1.89
CA LEU A 12 23.40 -6.65 -1.61
C LEU A 12 24.32 -6.05 -2.68
N ASN A 13 23.75 -5.48 -3.73
CA ASN A 13 24.47 -4.61 -4.66
C ASN A 13 23.60 -3.42 -5.07
N GLN A 14 23.28 -2.60 -4.07
CA GLN A 14 22.75 -1.25 -4.25
C GLN A 14 23.88 -0.33 -4.71
N LYS A 15 24.35 -0.52 -5.96
CA LYS A 15 25.20 0.46 -6.63
C LYS A 15 24.54 0.90 -7.92
N GLY A 16 24.30 2.20 -8.00
CA GLY A 16 23.85 2.87 -9.21
C GLY A 16 22.80 3.91 -8.90
N ASN A 17 23.28 5.12 -8.63
CA ASN A 17 22.52 6.36 -8.76
C ASN A 17 21.82 6.32 -10.13
N GLY A 18 20.51 6.09 -10.12
CA GLY A 18 19.66 5.98 -11.31
C GLY A 18 18.42 6.82 -11.11
N PHE A 19 18.64 8.11 -10.89
CA PHE A 19 17.59 9.11 -10.80
C PHE A 19 16.76 9.11 -12.11
N MET A 20 15.48 8.76 -11.97
CA MET A 20 14.35 8.93 -12.90
C MET A 20 14.31 8.14 -14.22
N LYS A 21 13.76 6.92 -14.17
CA LYS A 21 12.72 6.49 -15.14
C LYS A 21 11.43 6.22 -14.38
N ILE A 22 10.69 7.29 -14.08
CA ILE A 22 9.43 7.20 -13.35
C ILE A 22 8.39 6.54 -14.26
N LYS A 23 7.99 5.30 -13.94
CA LYS A 23 6.86 4.66 -14.62
C LYS A 23 5.58 5.26 -14.06
N LYS A 24 4.60 5.53 -14.93
CA LYS A 24 3.30 6.11 -14.53
C LYS A 24 2.67 5.37 -13.34
N MET A 25 2.84 4.05 -13.26
CA MET A 25 2.34 3.21 -12.15
C MET A 25 3.00 3.50 -10.80
N ASP A 26 4.30 3.81 -10.77
CA ASP A 26 5.00 4.14 -9.50
C ASP A 26 4.45 5.46 -8.92
N ILE A 27 4.12 6.43 -9.78
CA ILE A 27 3.48 7.69 -9.36
C ILE A 27 2.09 7.41 -8.81
N VAL A 28 1.28 6.60 -9.51
CA VAL A 28 -0.08 6.27 -9.06
C VAL A 28 -0.04 5.63 -7.67
N LEU A 29 0.85 4.66 -7.45
CA LEU A 29 1.00 4.00 -6.15
C LEU A 29 1.45 4.97 -5.06
N LEU A 30 2.37 5.88 -5.37
CA LEU A 30 2.81 6.92 -4.43
C LEU A 30 1.66 7.84 -4.05
N ILE A 31 0.91 8.35 -5.04
CA ILE A 31 -0.22 9.25 -4.80
C ILE A 31 -1.29 8.55 -3.95
N LEU A 32 -1.69 7.32 -4.30
CA LEU A 32 -2.68 6.58 -3.52
C LEU A 32 -2.20 6.34 -2.07
N SER A 33 -0.92 6.04 -1.88
CA SER A 33 -0.34 5.83 -0.54
C SER A 33 -0.35 7.12 0.29
N ILE A 34 0.00 8.25 -0.32
CA ILE A 34 -0.05 9.57 0.32
C ILE A 34 -1.49 9.94 0.65
N VAL A 35 -2.43 9.71 -0.27
CA VAL A 35 -3.87 9.97 -0.05
C VAL A 35 -4.40 9.14 1.12
N LEU A 36 -4.01 7.87 1.23
CA LEU A 36 -4.37 7.06 2.40
C LEU A 36 -3.79 7.65 3.69
N CYS A 37 -2.50 7.93 3.71
CA CYS A 37 -1.78 8.41 4.89
C CYS A 37 -2.31 9.78 5.37
N ALA A 38 -2.37 10.75 4.46
CA ALA A 38 -2.83 12.10 4.75
C ALA A 38 -4.34 12.16 4.96
N GLY A 39 -5.12 11.42 4.17
CA GLY A 39 -6.58 11.38 4.27
C GLY A 39 -7.05 10.93 5.65
N ILE A 40 -6.37 9.96 6.25
CA ILE A 40 -6.70 9.44 7.58
C ILE A 40 -6.54 10.51 8.68
N LYS A 41 -5.52 11.36 8.58
CA LYS A 41 -5.29 12.44 9.55
C LYS A 41 -6.12 13.70 9.27
N LEU A 42 -6.38 14.02 8.01
CA LEU A 42 -6.95 15.31 7.60
C LEU A 42 -8.47 15.27 7.41
N ILE A 43 -9.01 14.18 6.86
CA ILE A 43 -10.40 14.08 6.40
C ILE A 43 -11.18 13.09 7.25
N PHE A 44 -10.55 11.96 7.59
CA PHE A 44 -11.18 10.83 8.27
C PHE A 44 -10.75 10.72 9.74
N HIS A 45 -10.57 11.85 10.41
CA HIS A 45 -10.15 11.88 11.82
C HIS A 45 -11.10 11.04 12.68
N ALA A 46 -10.51 10.31 13.63
CA ALA A 46 -11.24 9.53 14.60
C ALA A 46 -12.18 10.41 15.44
N CYS A 47 -13.06 9.73 16.14
CA CYS A 47 -14.01 10.31 17.05
C CYS A 47 -13.26 11.08 18.16
N ALA A 48 -13.82 12.22 18.59
CA ALA A 48 -13.23 13.07 19.63
C ALA A 48 -12.97 12.29 20.93
N PRO A 49 -11.99 12.73 21.76
CA PRO A 49 -11.76 12.13 23.08
C PRO A 49 -13.05 12.16 23.91
N LYS A 50 -13.23 11.15 24.77
CA LYS A 50 -14.37 11.13 25.69
C LYS A 50 -14.34 12.32 26.63
N GLU A 51 -15.51 12.69 27.15
CA GLU A 51 -15.65 13.71 28.21
C GLU A 51 -14.83 13.34 29.46
N ASP A 52 -14.60 12.05 29.69
CA ASP A 52 -13.74 11.52 30.77
C ASP A 52 -12.23 11.66 30.50
N GLY A 53 -11.82 12.27 29.38
CA GLY A 53 -10.41 12.40 28.97
C GLY A 53 -9.79 11.14 28.37
N GLY A 54 -10.55 10.05 28.24
CA GLY A 54 -10.11 8.77 27.68
C GLY A 54 -10.23 8.67 26.15
N TRP A 55 -9.46 7.75 25.55
CA TRP A 55 -9.48 7.46 24.11
C TRP A 55 -10.38 6.27 23.76
N MET A 56 -11.11 6.37 22.65
CA MET A 56 -11.89 5.26 22.09
C MET A 56 -11.03 4.32 21.23
N ALA A 57 -11.50 3.10 20.98
CA ALA A 57 -10.83 2.14 20.10
C ALA A 57 -10.58 2.68 18.67
N CYS A 58 -11.47 3.56 18.17
CA CYS A 58 -11.30 4.23 16.88
C CYS A 58 -10.03 5.08 16.78
N HIS A 59 -9.56 5.66 17.89
CA HIS A 59 -8.29 6.40 17.91
C HIS A 59 -7.13 5.46 17.58
N TRP A 60 -7.09 4.28 18.21
CA TRP A 60 -6.06 3.28 17.96
C TRP A 60 -6.14 2.69 16.55
N ALA A 61 -7.36 2.51 16.01
CA ALA A 61 -7.54 2.11 14.61
C ALA A 61 -6.97 3.14 13.64
N GLU A 62 -7.24 4.43 13.87
CA GLU A 62 -6.69 5.52 13.05
C GLU A 62 -5.15 5.51 13.10
N GLN A 63 -4.56 5.39 14.30
CA GLN A 63 -3.10 5.34 14.43
C GLN A 63 -2.49 4.12 13.73
N ALA A 64 -3.13 2.96 13.81
CA ALA A 64 -2.66 1.75 13.14
C ALA A 64 -2.72 1.87 11.61
N ILE A 65 -3.81 2.44 11.07
CA ILE A 65 -3.95 2.67 9.63
C ILE A 65 -2.96 3.75 9.16
N PHE A 66 -2.78 4.81 9.94
CA PHE A 66 -1.80 5.85 9.65
C PHE A 66 -0.37 5.28 9.59
N ALA A 67 0.01 4.44 10.55
CA ALA A 67 1.30 3.74 10.53
C ALA A 67 1.48 2.88 9.27
N ASN A 68 0.44 2.14 8.84
CA ASN A 68 0.47 1.39 7.59
C ASN A 68 0.55 2.30 6.35
N GLY A 69 -0.14 3.44 6.37
CA GLY A 69 -0.05 4.47 5.33
C GLY A 69 1.38 4.99 5.16
N ILE A 70 2.10 5.24 6.26
CA ILE A 70 3.52 5.62 6.22
C ILE A 70 4.36 4.49 5.57
N ILE A 71 4.14 3.23 5.96
CA ILE A 71 4.86 2.08 5.39
C ILE A 71 4.64 1.98 3.88
N LEU A 72 3.41 2.20 3.41
CA LEU A 72 3.08 2.24 1.98
C LEU A 72 3.78 3.39 1.25
N VAL A 73 3.80 4.59 1.83
CA VAL A 73 4.52 5.74 1.27
C VAL A 73 6.01 5.45 1.19
N LEU A 74 6.63 4.92 2.23
CA LEU A 74 8.04 4.55 2.24
C LEU A 74 8.35 3.48 1.20
N SER A 75 7.47 2.49 1.04
CA SER A 75 7.60 1.44 0.02
C SER A 75 7.49 2.00 -1.39
N ALA A 76 6.57 2.94 -1.62
CA ALA A 76 6.40 3.63 -2.91
C ALA A 76 7.61 4.53 -3.23
N ILE A 77 8.15 5.25 -2.24
CA ILE A 77 9.39 6.02 -2.39
C ILE A 77 10.55 5.07 -2.72
N LEU A 78 10.69 3.96 -2.00
CA LEU A 78 11.71 2.96 -2.27
C LEU A 78 11.62 2.42 -3.70
N ARG A 79 10.40 2.18 -4.21
CA ARG A 79 10.16 1.78 -5.61
C ARG A 79 10.71 2.78 -6.64
N LEU A 80 10.82 4.07 -6.31
CA LEU A 80 11.41 5.08 -7.20
C LEU A 80 12.92 4.94 -7.36
N PHE A 81 13.61 4.45 -6.31
CA PHE A 81 15.07 4.34 -6.28
C PHE A 81 15.59 2.95 -6.70
N VAL A 82 14.76 1.91 -6.64
CA VAL A 82 15.17 0.53 -6.96
C VAL A 82 15.04 0.16 -8.44
N LYS A 83 15.90 -0.76 -8.89
CA LYS A 83 15.88 -1.34 -10.24
C LYS A 83 14.62 -2.17 -10.49
N SER A 84 14.26 -2.34 -11.77
CA SER A 84 13.03 -3.04 -12.20
C SER A 84 12.89 -4.47 -11.66
N SER A 85 14.00 -5.15 -11.37
CA SER A 85 14.00 -6.53 -10.84
C SER A 85 13.40 -6.65 -9.43
N TYR A 86 13.51 -5.61 -8.60
CA TYR A 86 13.00 -5.64 -7.22
C TYR A 86 11.60 -5.03 -7.07
N LYS A 87 11.08 -4.38 -8.13
CA LYS A 87 9.78 -3.70 -8.09
C LYS A 87 8.63 -4.67 -7.84
N THR A 88 8.67 -5.86 -8.44
CA THR A 88 7.65 -6.90 -8.23
C THR A 88 7.60 -7.37 -6.76
N GLY A 89 8.75 -7.53 -6.11
CA GLY A 89 8.82 -7.92 -4.70
C GLY A 89 8.23 -6.86 -3.77
N ILE A 90 8.51 -5.58 -4.03
CA ILE A 90 7.92 -4.48 -3.26
C ILE A 90 6.41 -4.37 -3.54
N ALA A 91 5.95 -4.58 -4.78
CA ALA A 91 4.53 -4.61 -5.12
C ALA A 91 3.76 -5.68 -4.32
N MET A 92 4.35 -6.87 -4.15
CA MET A 92 3.79 -7.94 -3.32
C MET A 92 3.71 -7.53 -1.85
N ALA A 93 4.77 -6.90 -1.31
CA ALA A 93 4.76 -6.40 0.06
C ALA A 93 3.68 -5.31 0.26
N MET A 94 3.55 -4.37 -0.68
CA MET A 94 2.49 -3.35 -0.63
C MET A 94 1.09 -3.96 -0.68
N THR A 95 0.89 -5.02 -1.46
CA THR A 95 -0.39 -5.75 -1.52
C THR A 95 -0.73 -6.37 -0.16
N ALA A 96 0.25 -7.00 0.50
CA ALA A 96 0.05 -7.57 1.84
C ALA A 96 -0.27 -6.48 2.88
N THR A 97 0.47 -5.37 2.88
CA THR A 97 0.21 -4.23 3.78
C THR A 97 -1.18 -3.62 3.56
N ALA A 98 -1.61 -3.48 2.30
CA ALA A 98 -2.95 -3.01 1.98
C ALA A 98 -4.04 -3.99 2.46
N GLY A 99 -3.80 -5.31 2.33
CA GLY A 99 -4.69 -6.35 2.85
C GLY A 99 -4.82 -6.30 4.38
N ILE A 100 -3.72 -6.12 5.11
CA ILE A 100 -3.75 -5.95 6.57
C ILE A 100 -4.53 -4.68 6.92
N THR A 101 -4.30 -3.58 6.19
CA THR A 101 -4.98 -2.30 6.43
C THR A 101 -6.51 -2.41 6.25
N LEU A 102 -6.99 -3.21 5.29
CA LEU A 102 -8.41 -3.56 5.13
C LEU A 102 -8.98 -4.34 6.30
N LEU A 103 -8.15 -5.17 6.94
CA LEU A 103 -8.57 -6.03 8.04
C LEU A 103 -8.68 -5.27 9.37
N ILE A 104 -7.93 -4.16 9.53
CA ILE A 104 -7.94 -3.34 10.74
C ILE A 104 -9.36 -2.90 11.13
N PRO A 105 -10.13 -2.22 10.25
CA PRO A 105 -11.46 -1.73 10.61
C PRO A 105 -12.56 -2.80 10.57
N ASN A 106 -12.30 -4.00 10.03
CA ASN A 106 -13.29 -5.06 9.90
C ASN A 106 -13.20 -6.14 10.98
N VAL A 107 -11.98 -6.53 11.37
CA VAL A 107 -11.76 -7.69 12.24
C VAL A 107 -10.93 -7.34 13.48
N MET A 108 -9.86 -6.56 13.32
CA MET A 108 -8.90 -6.35 14.43
C MET A 108 -9.41 -5.36 15.47
N ILE A 109 -9.98 -4.24 15.05
CA ILE A 109 -10.42 -3.18 15.96
C ILE A 109 -11.88 -2.85 15.66
N LYS A 110 -12.75 -3.20 16.61
CA LYS A 110 -14.17 -2.86 16.51
C LYS A 110 -14.33 -1.35 16.63
N LEU A 111 -14.82 -0.72 15.57
CA LEU A 111 -15.21 0.68 15.58
C LEU A 111 -16.46 0.89 16.46
N CYS A 112 -16.76 2.16 16.76
CA CYS A 112 -17.95 2.56 17.49
C CYS A 112 -19.21 1.87 16.93
N MET A 113 -20.06 1.38 17.85
CA MET A 113 -21.22 0.55 17.56
C MET A 113 -22.39 1.32 16.90
N MET A 114 -22.37 2.65 16.92
CA MET A 114 -23.41 3.50 16.35
C MET A 114 -23.08 3.92 14.91
N LYS A 115 -24.02 3.68 13.99
CA LYS A 115 -23.84 3.84 12.54
C LYS A 115 -23.70 5.30 12.08
N GLU A 116 -24.25 6.25 12.83
CA GLU A 116 -24.21 7.69 12.53
C GLU A 116 -22.89 8.38 12.91
N MET A 117 -21.95 7.65 13.51
CA MET A 117 -20.66 8.20 13.90
C MET A 117 -19.75 8.36 12.66
N ARG A 118 -18.99 9.45 12.61
CA ARG A 118 -18.05 9.78 11.52
C ARG A 118 -17.06 8.63 11.23
N CYS A 119 -16.67 7.91 12.27
CA CYS A 119 -15.81 6.73 12.21
C CYS A 119 -16.38 5.60 11.31
N HIS A 120 -17.70 5.37 11.30
CA HIS A 120 -18.33 4.33 10.48
C HIS A 120 -18.82 4.87 9.13
N SER A 121 -19.34 6.10 9.10
CA SER A 121 -19.89 6.70 7.88
C SER A 121 -18.83 7.18 6.89
N VAL A 122 -17.63 7.57 7.37
CA VAL A 122 -16.61 8.18 6.51
C VAL A 122 -15.30 7.38 6.50
N MET A 123 -14.72 7.13 7.68
CA MET A 123 -13.39 6.50 7.77
C MET A 123 -13.40 5.06 7.25
N HIS A 124 -14.36 4.24 7.67
CA HIS A 124 -14.48 2.84 7.23
C HIS A 124 -14.60 2.71 5.69
N PRO A 125 -15.59 3.34 5.01
CA PRO A 125 -15.71 3.20 3.56
C PRO A 125 -14.53 3.84 2.81
N ALA A 126 -13.96 4.94 3.32
CA ALA A 126 -12.80 5.57 2.69
C ALA A 126 -11.56 4.66 2.68
N VAL A 127 -11.25 4.04 3.82
CA VAL A 127 -10.14 3.07 3.92
C VAL A 127 -10.38 1.89 2.99
N MET A 128 -11.60 1.35 2.98
CA MET A 128 -11.97 0.24 2.10
C MET A 128 -11.72 0.58 0.63
N VAL A 129 -12.24 1.72 0.15
CA VAL A 129 -12.09 2.14 -1.25
C VAL A 129 -10.62 2.35 -1.61
N ILE A 130 -9.86 3.09 -0.80
CA ILE A 130 -8.46 3.40 -1.11
C ILE A 130 -7.60 2.13 -1.09
N CYS A 131 -7.79 1.25 -0.11
CA CYS A 131 -7.04 0.00 -0.06
C CYS A 131 -7.40 -0.95 -1.20
N ILE A 132 -8.67 -1.04 -1.60
CA ILE A 132 -9.07 -1.82 -2.78
C ILE A 132 -8.40 -1.27 -4.04
N LEU A 133 -8.40 0.06 -4.22
CA LEU A 133 -7.71 0.69 -5.34
C LEU A 133 -6.20 0.43 -5.33
N LEU A 134 -5.57 0.47 -4.16
CA LEU A 134 -4.16 0.11 -3.99
C LEU A 134 -3.87 -1.34 -4.39
N VAL A 135 -4.72 -2.28 -3.95
CA VAL A 135 -4.59 -3.70 -4.31
C VAL A 135 -4.76 -3.89 -5.82
N ILE A 136 -5.78 -3.28 -6.44
CA ILE A 136 -5.99 -3.36 -7.89
C ILE A 136 -4.77 -2.80 -8.64
N ALA A 137 -4.24 -1.64 -8.21
CA ALA A 137 -3.06 -1.05 -8.82
C ALA A 137 -1.81 -1.95 -8.67
N CYS A 138 -1.61 -2.57 -7.51
CA CYS A 138 -0.50 -3.50 -7.30
C CYS A 138 -0.64 -4.77 -8.14
N VAL A 139 -1.85 -5.34 -8.22
CA VAL A 139 -2.13 -6.52 -9.04
C VAL A 139 -1.95 -6.21 -10.53
N ALA A 140 -2.39 -5.04 -11.00
CA ALA A 140 -2.19 -4.61 -12.37
C ALA A 140 -0.70 -4.43 -12.71
N ASP A 141 0.08 -3.83 -11.80
CA ASP A 141 1.53 -3.69 -11.94
C ASP A 141 2.20 -5.07 -12.03
N ILE A 142 1.86 -5.97 -11.11
CA ILE A 142 2.35 -7.36 -11.11
C ILE A 142 1.97 -8.09 -12.41
N TRP A 143 0.72 -7.97 -12.87
CA TRP A 143 0.24 -8.59 -14.10
C TRP A 143 1.01 -8.12 -15.33
N VAL A 144 1.22 -6.81 -15.46
CA VAL A 144 2.00 -6.25 -16.58
C VAL A 144 3.44 -6.75 -16.54
N HIS A 145 4.02 -6.90 -15.35
CA HIS A 145 5.32 -7.53 -15.19
C HIS A 145 5.32 -9.01 -15.62
N PHE A 146 4.34 -9.81 -15.19
CA PHE A 146 4.21 -11.21 -15.60
C PHE A 146 4.01 -11.40 -17.12
N THR A 147 3.17 -10.56 -17.76
CA THR A 147 2.93 -10.67 -19.21
C THR A 147 4.19 -10.44 -20.06
N LYS A 148 5.14 -9.63 -19.57
CA LYS A 148 6.41 -9.38 -20.25
C LYS A 148 7.34 -10.58 -20.19
N GLU A 149 7.30 -11.35 -19.10
CA GLU A 149 8.10 -12.57 -18.95
C GLU A 149 7.49 -13.74 -19.74
N VAL A 150 6.17 -13.81 -19.87
CA VAL A 150 5.47 -14.89 -20.59
C VAL A 150 5.52 -14.71 -22.12
N ASN A 151 5.65 -13.49 -22.63
CA ASN A 151 5.75 -13.21 -24.06
C ASN A 151 7.07 -12.51 -24.45
N PRO A 152 8.22 -13.20 -24.39
CA PRO A 152 9.52 -12.61 -24.70
C PRO A 152 9.79 -12.45 -26.21
N SER A 153 8.92 -12.94 -27.10
CA SER A 153 9.17 -13.05 -28.55
C SER A 153 8.43 -12.04 -29.44
N GLY A 154 7.77 -11.02 -28.87
CA GLY A 154 7.01 -10.06 -29.67
C GLY A 154 7.09 -8.62 -29.17
N GLY A 155 8.19 -7.91 -29.44
CA GLY A 155 8.19 -6.45 -29.27
C GLY A 155 9.55 -5.80 -29.07
N GLY A 156 10.40 -5.84 -30.09
CA GLY A 156 11.45 -4.84 -30.23
C GLY A 156 10.83 -3.44 -30.27
N LYS A 157 11.26 -2.58 -29.34
CA LYS A 157 11.52 -1.13 -29.44
C LYS A 157 11.32 -0.47 -28.08
N THR A 158 12.42 -0.20 -27.40
CA THR A 158 12.73 1.14 -26.87
C THR A 158 14.24 1.22 -26.69
N ALA A 159 14.88 1.96 -27.60
CA ALA A 159 16.10 2.70 -27.30
C ALA A 159 15.85 3.69 -26.15
#